data_AF-K6V2I9-F1
#
_entry.id   AF-K6V2I9-F1
#
_cell.length_a   1.000
_cell.length_b   1.000
_cell.length_c   1.000
_cell.angle_alpha   90.00
_cell.angle_beta   90.00
_cell.angle_gamma   90.00
#
_symmetry.space_group_name_H-M   'P 1'
#
loop_
_entity.id
_entity.type
_entity.pdbx_description
1 polymer ?
#
loop_
_entity_poly.entity_id
_entity_poly.type
_entity_poly.pdbx_seq_one_letter_code
_entity_poly.pdbx_strand_id
1 'polypeptide(L)'
;MAEGAELIFYYGPMGAGKSTFALQTQFNQQQQGRVGMLVTKQDRSGGALVTSRIGLEAEANLLDDEIDLYSLVSERHEECGLDFVICDEAQ
;
A
#
# COMPACT_ATOMS: atom_id res chain seq x y z
N MET A 1 19.01 11.81 7.10
CA MET A 1 17.97 11.30 6.17
C MET A 1 18.64 10.21 5.37
N ALA A 2 18.08 9.01 5.32
CA ALA A 2 18.71 7.90 4.59
C ALA A 2 18.74 8.25 3.09
N GLU A 3 19.94 8.28 2.51
CA GLU A 3 20.13 8.35 1.05
C GLU A 3 19.86 6.96 0.47
N GLY A 4 18.62 6.65 0.13
CA GLY A 4 18.28 5.40 -0.53
C GLY A 4 16.83 4.97 -0.40
N ALA A 5 16.43 4.01 -1.22
CA ALA A 5 15.15 3.33 -1.10
C ALA A 5 15.24 2.23 -0.02
N GLU A 6 14.15 2.02 0.71
CA GLU A 6 14.02 0.96 1.71
C GLU A 6 12.80 0.10 1.37
N LEU A 7 12.96 -1.22 1.49
CA LEU A 7 11.85 -2.16 1.40
C LEU A 7 11.60 -2.75 2.79
N ILE A 8 10.42 -2.49 3.34
CA ILE A 8 10.02 -3.03 4.63
C ILE A 8 8.91 -4.06 4.41
N PHE A 9 9.15 -5.30 4.85
CA PHE A 9 8.21 -6.40 4.70
C PHE A 9 7.68 -6.86 6.05
N TYR A 10 6.35 -6.74 6.22
CA TYR A 10 5.66 -7.19 7.43
C TYR A 10 4.82 -8.43 7.12
N TYR A 11 5.11 -9.52 7.81
CA TYR A 11 4.36 -10.77 7.70
C TYR A 11 3.96 -11.27 9.09
N GLY A 12 2.94 -12.11 9.12
CA GLY A 12 2.41 -12.65 10.37
C GLY A 12 1.01 -13.21 10.19
N PRO A 13 0.48 -13.91 11.21
CA PRO A 13 -0.84 -14.52 11.14
C PRO A 13 -1.96 -13.48 10.93
N MET A 14 -3.15 -13.96 10.57
CA MET A 14 -4.36 -13.14 10.61
C MET A 14 -4.55 -12.56 12.02
N GLY A 15 -4.82 -11.26 12.12
CA GLY A 15 -4.97 -10.56 13.40
C GLY A 15 -3.68 -9.90 13.91
N ALA A 16 -2.52 -10.12 13.27
CA ALA A 16 -1.26 -9.49 13.67
C ALA A 16 -1.19 -7.96 13.42
N GLY A 17 -2.25 -7.34 12.89
CA GLY A 17 -2.31 -5.88 12.69
C GLY A 17 -1.62 -5.37 11.42
N LYS A 18 -1.33 -6.22 10.43
CA LYS A 18 -0.64 -5.85 9.18
C LYS A 18 -1.32 -4.70 8.43
N SER A 19 -2.59 -4.87 8.07
CA SER A 19 -3.37 -3.82 7.37
C SER A 19 -3.50 -2.55 8.23
N THR A 20 -3.57 -2.69 9.55
CA THR A 20 -3.54 -1.52 10.46
C THR A 20 -2.23 -0.76 10.32
N PHE A 21 -1.09 -1.46 10.32
CA PHE A 21 0.22 -0.85 10.18
C PHE A 21 0.42 -0.21 8.79
N ALA A 22 -0.05 -0.86 7.72
CA ALA A 22 -0.05 -0.32 6.37
C ALA A 22 -0.82 1.02 6.30
N LEU A 23 -2.05 1.05 6.82
CA LEU A 23 -2.89 2.25 6.85
C LEU A 23 -2.30 3.37 7.72
N GLN A 24 -1.75 3.04 8.89
CA GLN A 24 -1.08 4.02 9.74
C GLN A 24 0.17 4.60 9.07
N THR A 25 0.95 3.77 8.37
CA THR A 25 2.15 4.20 7.64
C THR A 25 1.79 5.16 6.52
N GLN A 26 0.78 4.84 5.72
CA GLN A 26 0.27 5.75 4.69
C GLN A 26 -0.17 7.09 5.27
N PHE A 27 -0.98 7.07 6.32
CA PHE A 27 -1.48 8.27 6.96
C PHE A 27 -0.32 9.15 7.44
N ASN A 28 0.67 8.59 8.13
CA ASN A 28 1.82 9.32 8.63
C ASN A 28 2.65 9.97 7.52
N GLN A 29 2.83 9.25 6.41
CA GLN A 29 3.60 9.74 5.27
C GLN A 29 2.86 10.87 4.53
N GLN A 30 1.56 10.73 4.34
CA GLN A 30 0.71 11.78 3.76
C GLN A 30 0.67 13.03 4.65
N GLN A 31 0.64 12.87 5.98
CA GLN A 31 0.73 13.99 6.93
C GLN A 31 2.06 14.76 6.83
N GLN A 32 3.13 14.12 6.34
CA GLN A 32 4.41 14.77 6.05
C GLN A 32 4.45 15.40 4.64
N GLY A 33 3.34 15.40 3.90
CA GLY A 33 3.26 15.92 2.54
C GLY A 33 3.86 15.00 1.47
N ARG A 34 4.17 13.73 1.81
CA ARG A 34 4.73 12.76 0.86
C ARG A 34 3.64 12.16 -0.01
N VAL A 35 3.95 11.96 -1.28
CA VAL A 35 3.04 11.39 -2.28
C VAL A 35 3.17 9.88 -2.27
N GLY A 36 2.07 9.17 -2.07
CA GLY A 36 2.08 7.71 -1.92
C GLY A 36 1.01 7.02 -2.74
N MET A 37 1.24 5.72 -2.94
CA MET A 37 0.29 4.81 -3.59
C MET A 37 0.02 3.62 -2.68
N LEU A 38 -1.25 3.27 -2.49
CA LEU A 38 -1.68 2.07 -1.79
C LEU A 38 -2.18 1.07 -2.82
N VAL A 39 -1.65 -0.14 -2.78
CA VAL A 39 -2.08 -1.23 -3.63
C VAL A 39 -2.49 -2.42 -2.77
N THR A 40 -3.42 -3.22 -3.28
CA THR A 40 -3.81 -4.46 -2.62
C THR A 40 -4.19 -5.53 -3.64
N LYS A 41 -3.90 -6.78 -3.33
CA LYS A 41 -4.37 -7.93 -4.10
C LYS A 41 -5.51 -8.57 -3.30
N GLN A 42 -6.77 -8.21 -3.59
CA GLN A 42 -7.90 -8.78 -2.84
C GLN A 42 -8.22 -10.21 -3.30
N ASP A 43 -8.28 -11.13 -2.34
CA ASP A 43 -9.13 -12.31 -2.35
C ASP A 43 -10.27 -12.10 -1.32
N ARG A 44 -11.52 -12.41 -1.75
CA ARG A 44 -12.80 -12.52 -1.00
C ARG A 44 -13.84 -11.38 -1.01
N SER A 45 -13.53 -10.11 -1.26
CA SER A 45 -14.54 -9.02 -1.22
C SER A 45 -14.67 -8.12 -2.46
N GLY A 46 -13.76 -8.22 -3.43
CA GLY A 46 -13.88 -7.61 -4.76
C GLY A 46 -13.80 -6.08 -4.85
N GLY A 47 -13.24 -5.38 -3.87
CA GLY A 47 -13.18 -3.91 -3.83
C GLY A 47 -11.78 -3.30 -3.82
N ALA A 48 -11.68 -2.06 -4.29
CA ALA A 48 -10.50 -1.20 -4.27
C ALA A 48 -10.26 -0.56 -2.88
N LEU A 49 -10.22 -1.39 -1.82
CA LEU A 49 -10.21 -0.93 -0.43
C LEU A 49 -9.33 -1.81 0.46
N VAL A 50 -8.50 -1.18 1.30
CA VAL A 50 -7.81 -1.84 2.42
C VAL A 50 -8.51 -1.48 3.71
N THR A 51 -8.83 -2.49 4.52
CA THR A 51 -9.49 -2.31 5.82
C THR A 51 -8.71 -3.00 6.94
N SER A 52 -8.79 -2.43 8.14
CA SER A 52 -8.21 -3.03 9.35
C SER A 52 -9.29 -3.53 10.30
N ARG A 53 -8.92 -4.48 11.18
CA ARG A 53 -9.83 -5.01 12.22
C ARG A 53 -10.26 -3.98 13.26
N ILE A 54 -9.58 -2.84 13.34
CA ILE A 54 -9.91 -1.76 14.27
C ILE A 54 -10.66 -0.60 13.60
N GLY A 55 -11.13 -0.79 12.37
CA GLY A 55 -12.03 0.16 11.70
C GLY A 55 -11.33 1.29 10.93
N LEU A 56 -10.02 1.20 10.68
CA LEU A 56 -9.37 2.05 9.69
C LEU A 56 -9.58 1.50 8.28
N GLU A 57 -9.73 2.39 7.31
CA GLU A 57 -9.88 2.05 5.90
C GLU A 57 -9.25 3.12 4.98
N ALA A 58 -8.81 2.71 3.79
CA ALA A 58 -8.39 3.61 2.73
C ALA A 58 -8.62 2.98 1.35
N GLU A 59 -8.90 3.82 0.36
CA GLU A 59 -8.93 3.42 -1.05
C GLU A 59 -7.55 2.93 -1.51
N ALA A 60 -7.56 1.87 -2.29
CA ALA A 60 -6.36 1.22 -2.78
C ALA A 60 -6.53 0.80 -4.24
N ASN A 61 -5.45 0.85 -5.01
CA ASN A 61 -5.43 0.27 -6.34
C ASN A 61 -5.49 -1.26 -6.22
N LEU A 62 -6.56 -1.84 -6.79
CA LEU A 62 -6.70 -3.28 -6.85
C LEU A 62 -5.77 -3.85 -7.91
N LEU A 63 -4.95 -4.82 -7.50
CA LEU A 63 -4.11 -5.61 -8.39
C LEU A 63 -4.81 -6.94 -8.70
N ASP A 64 -4.85 -7.29 -9.97
CA ASP A 64 -5.16 -8.63 -10.45
C ASP A 64 -3.89 -9.30 -10.98
N ASP A 65 -4.01 -10.55 -11.44
CA ASP A 65 -2.87 -11.32 -11.96
C ASP A 65 -2.38 -10.85 -13.34
N GLU A 66 -3.11 -9.94 -14.00
CA GLU A 66 -2.73 -9.37 -15.31
C GLU A 66 -1.97 -8.04 -15.16
N ILE A 67 -2.08 -7.37 -14.01
CA ILE A 67 -1.43 -6.09 -13.73
C ILE A 67 0.05 -6.31 -13.36
N ASP A 68 0.95 -5.72 -14.16
CA ASP A 68 2.36 -5.57 -13.80
C ASP A 68 2.53 -4.41 -12.81
N LEU A 69 2.87 -4.75 -11.55
CA LEU A 69 3.04 -3.78 -10.48
C LEU A 69 4.12 -2.73 -10.79
N TYR A 70 5.21 -3.14 -11.45
CA TYR A 70 6.31 -2.24 -11.77
C TYR A 70 5.88 -1.15 -12.75
N SER A 71 5.17 -1.53 -13.81
CA SER A 71 4.64 -0.62 -14.82
C SER A 71 3.66 0.37 -14.20
N LEU A 72 2.70 -0.13 -13.41
CA LEU A 72 1.72 0.70 -12.70
C LEU A 72 2.38 1.75 -11.79
N VAL A 73 3.38 1.35 -11.01
CA VAL A 73 4.11 2.26 -10.11
C VAL A 73 4.96 3.25 -10.90
N SER A 74 5.60 2.80 -11.98
CA SER A 74 6.46 3.65 -12.81
C SER A 74 5.65 4.74 -13.50
N GLU A 75 4.54 4.40 -14.13
CA GLU A 75 3.61 5.35 -14.75
C GLU A 75 3.13 6.38 -13.73
N ARG A 76 2.69 5.93 -12.55
CA ARG A 76 2.23 6.83 -11.49
C ARG A 76 3.35 7.72 -10.95
N HIS A 77 4.58 7.20 -10.86
CA HIS A 77 5.74 7.98 -10.44
C HIS A 77 6.09 9.07 -11.46
N GLU A 78 6.01 8.79 -12.76
CA GLU A 78 6.22 9.78 -13.82
C GLU A 78 5.16 10.91 -13.77
N GLU A 79 3.92 10.59 -13.42
CA GLU A 79 2.83 11.57 -13.31
C GLU A 79 2.95 12.51 -12.10
N CYS A 80 3.28 11.98 -10.92
CA CYS A 80 3.14 12.73 -9.67
C CYS A 80 4.34 12.65 -8.71
N GLY A 81 5.42 11.95 -9.06
CA GLY A 81 6.59 11.80 -8.21
C GLY A 81 6.29 11.02 -6.93
N LEU A 82 6.00 9.72 -7.04
CA LEU A 82 5.77 8.86 -5.88
C LEU A 82 6.99 8.81 -4.94
N ASP A 83 6.77 9.09 -3.66
CA ASP A 83 7.76 8.99 -2.58
C ASP A 83 7.75 7.60 -1.91
N PHE A 84 6.62 6.89 -1.95
CA PHE A 84 6.47 5.57 -1.34
C PHE A 84 5.31 4.77 -1.97
N VAL A 85 5.38 3.45 -1.85
CA VAL A 85 4.30 2.52 -2.23
C VAL A 85 4.06 1.57 -1.06
N ILE A 86 2.80 1.31 -0.72
CA ILE A 86 2.40 0.32 0.27
C ILE A 86 1.58 -0.75 -0.42
N CYS A 87 1.94 -2.02 -0.19
CA CYS A 87 1.21 -3.17 -0.69
C CYS A 87 0.65 -3.97 0.49
N ASP A 88 -0.68 -4.09 0.58
CA ASP A 88 -1.35 -4.98 1.53
C ASP A 88 -1.81 -6.26 0.84
N GLU A 89 -1.84 -7.37 1.59
CA GLU A 89 -2.15 -8.72 1.08
C GLU A 89 -1.24 -9.14 -0.11
N ALA A 90 0.08 -8.97 0.05
CA ALA A 90 1.08 -9.22 -1.00
C ALA A 90 1.39 -10.70 -1.29
N GLN A 91 0.74 -11.63 -0.58
CA GLN A 91 0.95 -13.08 -0.73
C GLN A 91 0.27 -13.69 -1.97
#